data_AF-A0A7V5J1P3-F1
#
_entry.id   AF-A0A7V5J1P3-F1
#
_cell.length_a   1.000
_cell.length_b   1.000
_cell.length_c   1.000
_cell.angle_alpha   90.00
_cell.angle_beta   90.00
_cell.angle_gamma   90.00
#
_symmetry.space_group_name_H-M   'P 1'
#
loop_
_entity.id
_entity.type
_entity.pdbx_description
1 polymer ?
#
loop_
_entity_poly.entity_id
_entity_poly.type
_entity_poly.pdbx_seq_one_letter_code
_entity_poly.pdbx_strand_id
1 'polypeptide(L)'
;MKILALTMLMGNGVYADASFSKEATNAPILIQEGSKKAWCPVCGMALKKFYKTSHTHDKKQFCSVRCLIVDAKEHHHTTDDAQVVDAKTEKLIPAKSALYVVGSGVPGTMTKVSKFAFAQKSDAEAFAKKFGGEMVGFDKVIEMATASLESDIAMVNAKKRKKIYPMGEKIFTKMCQDDINVTQYHAINELKSAIKEEKLCKPLDPMKHQAVSLYLWEVKRVALLEKSHATIHVTQEEKCPVCGMFTYKYPRWAAQIFYGEEHYSFDGVKDLMKFYFDPMRWGKFENAQTEKITKILVTDYYSQKGIDGRTAYYVLGSDVLGPMGNELIPFAQESDAKTFMQDHNGKRIVTFDTITEAEVYQLDE
;
A
#
# COMPACT_ATOMS: atom_id res chain seq x y z
N MET A 1 14.47 -79.64 20.41
CA MET A 1 13.57 -79.24 19.31
C MET A 1 13.11 -77.81 19.55
N LYS A 2 13.85 -76.81 19.05
CA LYS A 2 13.37 -75.42 18.96
C LYS A 2 13.86 -74.87 17.63
N ILE A 3 12.87 -74.60 16.78
CA ILE A 3 13.01 -74.08 15.42
C ILE A 3 13.41 -72.62 15.51
N LEU A 4 14.45 -72.28 14.76
CA LEU A 4 14.93 -70.93 14.50
C LEU A 4 13.94 -70.26 13.53
N ALA A 5 13.11 -69.34 14.01
CA ALA A 5 12.24 -68.52 13.17
C ALA A 5 12.92 -67.17 12.92
N LEU A 6 13.40 -67.01 11.68
CA LEU A 6 13.93 -65.79 11.10
C LEU A 6 12.77 -64.83 10.83
N THR A 7 12.58 -63.83 11.70
CA THR A 7 11.60 -62.75 11.47
C THR A 7 12.32 -61.56 10.84
N MET A 8 12.12 -61.42 9.53
CA MET A 8 12.54 -60.30 8.70
C MET A 8 11.67 -59.08 9.07
N LEU A 9 12.16 -58.20 9.94
CA LEU A 9 11.53 -56.89 10.17
C LEU A 9 11.87 -55.96 9.01
N MET A 10 10.94 -55.82 8.07
CA MET A 10 10.94 -54.74 7.10
C MET A 10 10.85 -53.40 7.86
N GLY A 11 11.88 -52.58 7.72
CA GLY A 11 11.90 -51.23 8.27
C GLY A 11 10.83 -50.38 7.61
N ASN A 12 9.82 -49.98 8.37
CA ASN A 12 8.97 -48.86 8.01
C ASN A 12 9.80 -47.58 8.15
N GLY A 13 10.41 -47.16 7.03
CA GLY A 13 10.93 -45.80 6.89
C GLY A 13 9.77 -44.82 7.02
N VAL A 14 9.58 -44.28 8.23
CA VAL A 14 8.73 -43.12 8.46
C VAL A 14 9.43 -41.93 7.80
N TYR A 15 9.15 -41.70 6.52
CA TYR A 15 9.43 -40.41 5.90
C TYR A 15 8.51 -39.39 6.57
N ALA A 16 9.04 -38.66 7.54
CA ALA A 16 8.40 -37.47 8.06
C ALA A 16 8.17 -36.51 6.88
N ASP A 17 6.90 -36.26 6.58
CA ASP A 17 6.49 -35.43 5.46
C ASP A 17 6.92 -33.98 5.72
N ALA A 18 8.10 -33.61 5.22
CA ALA A 18 8.70 -32.31 5.54
C ALA A 18 7.81 -31.18 5.00
N SER A 19 7.13 -30.47 5.90
CA SER A 19 6.30 -29.30 5.61
C SER A 19 7.17 -28.18 5.01
N PHE A 20 6.72 -27.58 3.90
CA PHE A 20 7.44 -26.46 3.30
C PHE A 20 7.33 -25.21 4.18
N SER A 21 8.48 -24.65 4.59
CA SER A 21 8.53 -23.37 5.30
C SER A 21 8.68 -22.21 4.32
N LYS A 22 7.94 -21.12 4.56
CA LYS A 22 8.04 -19.84 3.83
C LYS A 22 9.15 -18.92 4.33
N GLU A 23 9.72 -19.26 5.49
CA GLU A 23 10.79 -18.49 6.10
C GLU A 23 12.10 -18.67 5.33
N ALA A 24 12.94 -17.64 5.35
CA ALA A 24 14.30 -17.73 4.84
C ALA A 24 15.08 -18.79 5.63
N THR A 25 15.72 -19.70 4.91
CA THR A 25 16.64 -20.69 5.46
C THR A 25 17.98 -20.04 5.77
N ASN A 26 18.39 -19.08 4.94
CA ASN A 26 19.61 -18.30 5.11
C ASN A 26 19.32 -16.86 5.53
N ALA A 27 20.38 -16.06 5.70
CA ALA A 27 20.23 -14.62 5.85
C ALA A 27 19.56 -14.05 4.59
N PRO A 28 18.37 -13.41 4.71
CA PRO A 28 17.65 -12.92 3.55
C PRO A 28 18.38 -11.75 2.91
N ILE A 29 18.37 -11.68 1.58
CA ILE A 29 18.81 -10.50 0.82
C ILE A 29 17.64 -9.51 0.87
N LEU A 30 17.84 -8.43 1.63
CA LEU A 30 16.85 -7.37 1.77
C LEU A 30 17.27 -6.16 0.95
N ILE A 31 16.43 -5.72 0.01
CA ILE A 31 16.77 -4.58 -0.87
C ILE A 31 16.45 -3.21 -0.26
N GLN A 32 15.63 -3.21 0.79
CA GLN A 32 15.35 -2.00 1.57
C GLN A 32 16.56 -1.65 2.45
N GLU A 33 16.75 -0.36 2.72
CA GLU A 33 17.85 0.13 3.55
C GLU A 33 17.40 0.57 4.96
N GLY A 34 18.37 0.86 5.81
CA GLY A 34 18.15 1.39 7.16
C GLY A 34 17.52 0.40 8.14
N SER A 35 17.02 0.93 9.27
CA SER A 35 16.42 0.15 10.34
C SER A 35 15.09 -0.49 9.95
N LYS A 36 14.35 0.13 9.00
CA LYS A 36 13.06 -0.35 8.49
C LYS A 36 13.13 -1.59 7.59
N LYS A 37 14.33 -1.95 7.10
CA LYS A 37 14.52 -2.97 6.06
C LYS A 37 13.96 -4.35 6.35
N ALA A 38 13.81 -4.70 7.63
CA ALA A 38 13.34 -6.01 8.05
C ALA A 38 11.83 -6.23 7.85
N TRP A 39 11.06 -5.19 7.55
CA TRP A 39 9.60 -5.24 7.50
C TRP A 39 9.03 -4.79 6.15
N CYS A 40 7.93 -5.42 5.76
CA CYS A 40 7.17 -5.06 4.57
C CYS A 40 6.53 -3.67 4.74
N PRO A 41 6.68 -2.73 3.78
CA PRO A 41 6.13 -1.37 3.88
C PRO A 41 4.61 -1.31 3.80
N VAL A 42 3.95 -2.38 3.33
CA VAL A 42 2.49 -2.44 3.17
C VAL A 42 1.78 -3.02 4.39
N CYS A 43 2.39 -3.98 5.08
CA CYS A 43 1.71 -4.72 6.15
C CYS A 43 2.52 -4.89 7.44
N GLY A 44 3.77 -4.41 7.47
CA GLY A 44 4.66 -4.49 8.64
C GLY A 44 5.19 -5.88 8.97
N MET A 45 4.79 -6.92 8.22
CA MET A 45 5.25 -8.30 8.47
C MET A 45 6.75 -8.43 8.25
N ALA A 46 7.40 -9.23 9.10
CA ALA A 46 8.84 -9.48 9.02
C ALA A 46 9.18 -10.24 7.73
N LEU A 47 9.98 -9.63 6.85
CA LEU A 47 10.29 -10.20 5.53
C LEU A 47 10.98 -11.55 5.64
N LYS A 48 11.84 -11.75 6.65
CA LYS A 48 12.47 -13.05 6.92
C LYS A 48 11.46 -14.18 7.04
N LYS A 49 10.32 -13.96 7.71
CA LYS A 49 9.28 -15.00 7.95
C LYS A 49 8.49 -15.37 6.70
N PHE A 50 8.50 -14.52 5.66
CA PHE A 50 7.71 -14.70 4.44
C PHE A 50 8.58 -14.56 3.19
N TYR A 51 9.87 -14.89 3.33
CA TYR A 51 10.89 -14.57 2.35
C TYR A 51 10.66 -15.32 1.03
N LYS A 52 10.24 -16.60 1.08
CA LYS A 52 9.98 -17.42 -0.11
C LYS A 52 8.68 -17.10 -0.85
N THR A 53 7.93 -16.10 -0.37
CA THR A 53 6.80 -15.49 -1.11
C THR A 53 7.10 -14.03 -1.49
N SER A 54 8.30 -13.54 -1.18
CA SER A 54 8.64 -12.12 -1.26
C SER A 54 8.84 -11.67 -2.70
N HIS A 55 8.42 -10.44 -2.97
CA HIS A 55 8.61 -9.74 -4.23
C HIS A 55 9.28 -8.40 -3.96
N THR A 56 9.95 -7.85 -4.95
CA THR A 56 10.58 -6.54 -4.89
C THR A 56 10.20 -5.68 -6.09
N HIS A 57 10.15 -4.38 -5.89
CA HIS A 57 9.97 -3.36 -6.92
C HIS A 57 10.43 -2.03 -6.34
N ASP A 58 11.09 -1.19 -7.13
CA ASP A 58 11.52 0.17 -6.74
C ASP A 58 12.10 0.27 -5.32
N LYS A 59 13.22 -0.43 -5.05
CA LYS A 59 13.92 -0.47 -3.74
C LYS A 59 13.07 -0.94 -2.54
N LYS A 60 11.81 -1.34 -2.74
CA LYS A 60 10.90 -1.87 -1.73
C LYS A 60 10.82 -3.38 -1.82
N GLN A 61 10.67 -4.02 -0.66
CA GLN A 61 10.48 -5.46 -0.58
C GLN A 61 9.21 -5.80 0.17
N PHE A 62 8.40 -6.64 -0.47
CA PHE A 62 7.07 -7.02 -0.03
C PHE A 62 7.07 -8.47 0.42
N CYS A 63 6.25 -8.81 1.42
CA CYS A 63 6.15 -10.19 1.91
C CYS A 63 5.42 -11.13 0.93
N SER A 64 4.71 -10.59 -0.06
CA SER A 64 3.86 -11.33 -1.01
C SER A 64 3.61 -10.49 -2.26
N VAL A 65 3.26 -11.16 -3.37
CA VAL A 65 2.76 -10.49 -4.58
C VAL A 65 1.50 -9.66 -4.32
N ARG A 66 0.67 -10.06 -3.34
CA ARG A 66 -0.50 -9.27 -2.91
C ARG A 66 -0.10 -7.94 -2.27
N CYS A 67 1.04 -7.87 -1.59
CA CYS A 67 1.56 -6.59 -1.08
C CYS A 67 2.18 -5.75 -2.20
N LEU A 68 2.89 -6.37 -3.15
CA LEU A 68 3.36 -5.69 -4.37
C LEU A 68 2.19 -5.03 -5.12
N ILE A 69 1.08 -5.74 -5.34
CA ILE A 69 -0.08 -5.20 -6.06
C ILE A 69 -0.78 -4.08 -5.29
N VAL A 70 -0.82 -4.14 -3.95
CA VAL A 70 -1.36 -3.02 -3.17
C VAL A 70 -0.50 -1.78 -3.33
N ASP A 71 0.81 -1.92 -3.21
CA ASP A 71 1.75 -0.81 -3.42
C ASP A 71 1.62 -0.27 -4.86
N ALA A 72 1.51 -1.14 -5.86
CA ALA A 72 1.31 -0.75 -7.26
C ALA A 72 0.01 0.00 -7.52
N LYS A 73 -1.09 -0.42 -6.90
CA LYS A 73 -2.36 0.31 -7.01
C LYS A 73 -2.35 1.64 -6.27
N GLU A 74 -1.68 1.71 -5.13
CA GLU A 74 -1.59 2.95 -4.33
C GLU A 74 -0.68 4.00 -4.98
N HIS A 75 0.37 3.56 -5.69
CA HIS A 75 1.37 4.45 -6.30
C HIS A 75 1.33 4.50 -7.83
N HIS A 76 0.33 3.88 -8.45
CA HIS A 76 0.11 3.90 -9.91
C HIS A 76 1.31 3.43 -10.76
N HIS A 77 2.22 2.61 -10.21
CA HIS A 77 3.32 2.03 -10.98
C HIS A 77 2.97 0.67 -11.58
N THR A 78 3.76 0.24 -12.57
CA THR A 78 3.63 -1.10 -13.16
C THR A 78 4.29 -2.16 -12.26
N THR A 79 4.27 -3.43 -12.67
CA THR A 79 5.01 -4.51 -11.99
C THR A 79 6.04 -5.14 -12.93
N ASP A 80 6.44 -4.42 -13.97
CA ASP A 80 7.13 -4.99 -15.11
C ASP A 80 8.59 -5.38 -14.83
N ASP A 81 9.25 -4.61 -13.98
CA ASP A 81 10.62 -4.81 -13.49
C ASP A 81 10.65 -5.47 -12.10
N ALA A 82 9.50 -5.94 -11.61
CA ALA A 82 9.43 -6.62 -10.32
C ALA A 82 10.34 -7.86 -10.30
N GLN A 83 10.99 -8.10 -9.16
CA GLN A 83 11.71 -9.34 -8.91
C GLN A 83 10.95 -10.17 -7.87
N VAL A 84 11.28 -11.46 -7.82
CA VAL A 84 10.72 -12.41 -6.86
C VAL A 84 11.83 -13.25 -6.25
N VAL A 85 11.63 -13.65 -4.99
CA VAL A 85 12.51 -14.62 -4.34
C VAL A 85 12.18 -16.02 -4.86
N ASP A 86 13.16 -16.66 -5.47
CA ASP A 86 13.09 -18.08 -5.84
C ASP A 86 12.91 -18.94 -4.58
N ALA A 87 11.83 -19.71 -4.54
CA ALA A 87 11.38 -20.43 -3.34
C ALA A 87 12.33 -21.57 -2.94
N LYS A 88 13.21 -22.01 -3.84
CA LYS A 88 14.19 -23.08 -3.62
C LYS A 88 15.56 -22.56 -3.20
N THR A 89 16.11 -21.62 -3.96
CA THR A 89 17.48 -21.10 -3.84
C THR A 89 17.58 -19.80 -3.06
N GLU A 90 16.45 -19.15 -2.76
CA GLU A 90 16.38 -17.91 -1.98
C GLU A 90 17.03 -16.68 -2.64
N LYS A 91 17.33 -16.77 -3.95
CA LYS A 91 17.87 -15.69 -4.78
C LYS A 91 16.75 -14.84 -5.38
N LEU A 92 17.03 -13.55 -5.61
CA LEU A 92 16.15 -12.67 -6.39
C LEU A 92 16.30 -12.95 -7.89
N ILE A 93 15.18 -13.12 -8.57
CA ILE A 93 15.10 -13.36 -10.02
C ILE A 93 14.04 -12.44 -10.64
N PRO A 94 14.13 -12.07 -11.93
CA PRO A 94 13.09 -11.28 -12.59
C PRO A 94 11.74 -12.03 -12.54
N ALA A 95 10.70 -11.38 -12.01
CA ALA A 95 9.40 -12.03 -11.78
C ALA A 95 8.77 -12.51 -13.10
N LYS A 96 8.87 -11.70 -14.17
CA LYS A 96 8.43 -12.05 -15.53
C LYS A 96 9.05 -13.35 -16.08
N SER A 97 10.24 -13.72 -15.63
CA SER A 97 10.93 -14.94 -16.09
C SER A 97 10.67 -16.17 -15.21
N ALA A 98 10.03 -16.00 -14.06
CA ALA A 98 9.83 -17.07 -13.10
C ALA A 98 8.60 -17.92 -13.44
N LEU A 99 8.66 -19.21 -13.08
CA LEU A 99 7.51 -20.11 -13.10
C LEU A 99 6.89 -20.17 -11.71
N TYR A 100 5.59 -19.92 -11.63
CA TYR A 100 4.88 -19.92 -10.35
C TYR A 100 4.05 -21.18 -10.17
N VAL A 101 4.15 -21.82 -9.01
CA VAL A 101 3.17 -22.81 -8.57
C VAL A 101 2.10 -22.09 -7.76
N VAL A 102 0.86 -22.11 -8.26
CA VAL A 102 -0.30 -21.48 -7.63
C VAL A 102 -1.28 -22.50 -7.08
N GLY A 103 -1.93 -22.19 -5.96
CA GLY A 103 -2.97 -23.05 -5.38
C GLY A 103 -2.45 -24.39 -4.83
N SER A 104 -1.18 -24.45 -4.42
CA SER A 104 -0.64 -25.61 -3.70
C SER A 104 -1.24 -25.74 -2.30
N GLY A 105 -1.10 -26.92 -1.69
CA GLY A 105 -1.45 -27.18 -0.29
C GLY A 105 -0.60 -26.40 0.73
N VAL A 106 0.48 -25.75 0.29
CA VAL A 106 1.26 -24.84 1.14
C VAL A 106 0.54 -23.49 1.22
N PRO A 107 0.19 -22.99 2.42
CA PRO A 107 -0.57 -21.75 2.55
C PRO A 107 0.15 -20.53 1.97
N GLY A 108 -0.57 -19.66 1.26
CA GLY A 108 -0.06 -18.38 0.77
C GLY A 108 0.29 -17.37 1.87
N THR A 109 0.90 -16.25 1.50
CA THR A 109 1.15 -15.13 2.40
C THR A 109 0.15 -14.03 2.06
N MET A 110 -0.76 -13.73 3.00
CA MET A 110 -1.80 -12.70 2.84
C MET A 110 -2.81 -12.97 1.71
N THR A 111 -2.93 -14.22 1.25
CA THR A 111 -3.85 -14.64 0.19
C THR A 111 -4.54 -15.95 0.52
N LYS A 112 -5.70 -16.22 -0.10
CA LYS A 112 -6.32 -17.57 -0.09
C LYS A 112 -5.56 -18.56 -0.99
N VAL A 113 -5.19 -18.10 -2.19
CA VAL A 113 -4.47 -18.91 -3.18
C VAL A 113 -2.98 -18.64 -3.07
N SER A 114 -2.20 -19.68 -2.74
CA SER A 114 -0.75 -19.64 -2.64
C SER A 114 -0.10 -19.38 -3.99
N LYS A 115 1.08 -18.75 -3.98
CA LYS A 115 1.85 -18.35 -5.16
C LYS A 115 3.33 -18.43 -4.80
N PHE A 116 4.04 -19.41 -5.33
CA PHE A 116 5.47 -19.65 -5.08
C PHE A 116 6.24 -19.63 -6.40
N ALA A 117 7.30 -18.84 -6.47
CA ALA A 117 8.09 -18.66 -7.69
C ALA A 117 9.30 -19.58 -7.73
N PHE A 118 9.64 -20.06 -8.91
CA PHE A 118 10.79 -20.89 -9.19
C PHE A 118 11.52 -20.40 -10.44
N ALA A 119 12.85 -20.33 -10.38
CA ALA A 119 13.71 -20.03 -11.51
C ALA A 119 13.75 -21.21 -12.50
N GLN A 120 13.76 -22.43 -11.98
CA GLN A 120 13.90 -23.65 -12.77
C GLN A 120 12.58 -24.41 -12.84
N LYS A 121 12.22 -24.83 -14.06
CA LYS A 121 11.01 -25.63 -14.31
C LYS A 121 11.01 -26.93 -13.49
N SER A 122 12.15 -27.60 -13.38
CA SER A 122 12.29 -28.83 -12.60
C SER A 122 11.99 -28.64 -11.11
N ASP A 123 12.32 -27.48 -10.54
CA ASP A 123 12.04 -27.17 -9.13
C ASP A 123 10.54 -26.89 -8.92
N ALA A 124 9.90 -26.19 -9.84
CA ALA A 124 8.45 -25.97 -9.83
C ALA A 124 7.69 -27.31 -9.96
N GLU A 125 8.11 -28.18 -10.86
CA GLU A 125 7.53 -29.52 -11.06
C GLU A 125 7.68 -30.38 -9.80
N ALA A 126 8.87 -30.38 -9.19
CA ALA A 126 9.11 -31.10 -7.95
C ALA A 126 8.23 -30.56 -6.80
N PHE A 127 8.06 -29.26 -6.71
CA PHE A 127 7.19 -28.62 -5.72
C PHE A 127 5.72 -28.97 -5.98
N ALA A 128 5.24 -28.84 -7.21
CA ALA A 128 3.86 -29.15 -7.60
C ALA A 128 3.54 -30.65 -7.42
N LYS A 129 4.49 -31.54 -7.71
CA LYS A 129 4.34 -32.98 -7.44
C LYS A 129 4.16 -33.28 -5.96
N LYS A 130 4.86 -32.55 -5.09
CA LYS A 130 4.81 -32.78 -3.64
C LYS A 130 3.62 -32.10 -2.97
N PHE A 131 3.27 -30.88 -3.39
CA PHE A 131 2.29 -30.03 -2.70
C PHE A 131 1.04 -29.74 -3.52
N GLY A 132 0.93 -30.26 -4.73
CA GLY A 132 -0.09 -29.86 -5.70
C GLY A 132 0.10 -28.44 -6.21
N GLY A 133 -0.91 -27.96 -6.94
CA GLY A 133 -0.93 -26.63 -7.54
C GLY A 133 -0.65 -26.66 -9.04
N GLU A 134 -0.93 -25.53 -9.68
CA GLU A 134 -0.81 -25.32 -11.12
C GLU A 134 0.42 -24.46 -11.41
N MET A 135 1.16 -24.79 -12.47
CA MET A 135 2.30 -23.98 -12.92
C MET A 135 1.84 -22.92 -13.92
N VAL A 136 2.08 -21.65 -13.61
CA VAL A 136 1.68 -20.50 -14.43
C VAL A 136 2.80 -19.46 -14.53
N GLY A 137 2.74 -18.61 -15.56
CA GLY A 137 3.63 -17.45 -15.70
C GLY A 137 3.20 -16.25 -14.86
N PHE A 138 4.07 -15.24 -14.76
CA PHE A 138 3.86 -14.06 -13.92
C PHE A 138 2.60 -13.24 -14.29
N ASP A 139 2.27 -13.08 -15.57
CA ASP A 139 1.09 -12.32 -15.97
C ASP A 139 -0.19 -12.93 -15.37
N LYS A 140 -0.30 -14.26 -15.36
CA LYS A 140 -1.41 -14.97 -14.73
C LYS A 140 -1.42 -14.79 -13.21
N VAL A 141 -0.24 -14.72 -12.58
CA VAL A 141 -0.12 -14.45 -11.13
C VAL A 141 -0.65 -13.07 -10.79
N ILE A 142 -0.31 -12.05 -11.59
CA ILE A 142 -0.81 -10.68 -11.44
C ILE A 142 -2.32 -10.62 -11.66
N GLU A 143 -2.84 -11.27 -12.71
CA GLU A 143 -4.28 -11.38 -12.97
C GLU A 143 -5.01 -12.00 -11.77
N MET A 144 -4.56 -13.17 -11.31
CA MET A 144 -5.17 -13.88 -10.18
C MET A 144 -5.10 -13.09 -8.88
N ALA A 145 -3.96 -12.48 -8.58
CA ALA A 145 -3.77 -11.72 -7.34
C ALA A 145 -4.53 -10.39 -7.38
N THR A 146 -4.72 -9.78 -8.55
CA THR A 146 -5.57 -8.60 -8.73
C THR A 146 -7.04 -8.97 -8.56
N ALA A 147 -7.49 -10.07 -9.15
CA ALA A 147 -8.86 -10.56 -9.04
C ALA A 147 -9.22 -10.98 -7.60
N SER A 148 -8.27 -11.58 -6.85
CA SER A 148 -8.54 -11.99 -5.46
C SER A 148 -8.37 -10.88 -4.42
N LEU A 149 -7.82 -9.73 -4.82
CA LEU A 149 -7.30 -8.70 -3.92
C LEU A 149 -8.33 -8.22 -2.89
N GLU A 150 -9.52 -7.85 -3.33
CA GLU A 150 -10.59 -7.34 -2.45
C GLU A 150 -10.99 -8.37 -1.40
N SER A 151 -11.16 -9.63 -1.82
CA SER A 151 -11.54 -10.73 -0.92
C SER A 151 -10.42 -11.07 0.07
N ASP A 152 -9.16 -10.95 -0.34
CA ASP A 152 -7.98 -11.16 0.49
C ASP A 152 -7.85 -10.03 1.53
N ILE A 153 -8.06 -8.77 1.11
CA ILE A 153 -8.13 -7.60 2.01
C ILE A 153 -9.21 -7.81 3.07
N ALA A 154 -10.44 -8.15 2.65
CA ALA A 154 -11.57 -8.34 3.56
C ALA A 154 -11.29 -9.42 4.61
N MET A 155 -10.71 -10.56 4.18
CA MET A 155 -10.34 -11.67 5.07
C MET A 155 -9.27 -11.27 6.08
N VAL A 156 -8.21 -10.57 5.63
CA VAL A 156 -7.14 -10.08 6.51
C VAL A 156 -7.70 -9.07 7.51
N ASN A 157 -8.51 -8.11 7.06
CA ASN A 157 -9.09 -7.08 7.92
C ASN A 157 -10.05 -7.66 8.95
N ALA A 158 -10.85 -8.67 8.59
CA ALA A 158 -11.70 -9.39 9.55
C ALA A 158 -10.87 -10.05 10.67
N LYS A 159 -9.74 -10.69 10.32
CA LYS A 159 -8.81 -11.28 11.31
C LYS A 159 -8.19 -10.19 12.20
N LYS A 160 -7.77 -9.08 11.60
CA LYS A 160 -7.18 -7.95 12.32
C LYS A 160 -8.15 -7.35 13.34
N ARG A 161 -9.37 -7.00 12.92
CA ARG A 161 -10.43 -6.47 13.79
C ARG A 161 -10.77 -7.39 14.96
N LYS A 162 -10.88 -8.70 14.71
CA LYS A 162 -11.29 -9.66 15.74
C LYS A 162 -10.20 -9.93 16.78
N LYS A 163 -8.92 -9.89 16.41
CA LYS A 163 -7.82 -10.37 17.27
C LYS A 163 -6.63 -9.42 17.39
N ILE A 164 -6.19 -8.83 16.29
CA ILE A 164 -4.93 -8.09 16.24
C ILE A 164 -5.08 -6.67 16.79
N TYR A 165 -6.11 -5.92 16.39
CA TYR A 165 -6.30 -4.56 16.90
C TYR A 165 -6.58 -4.52 18.41
N PRO A 166 -7.47 -5.37 18.98
CA PRO A 166 -7.68 -5.39 20.43
C PRO A 166 -6.42 -5.79 21.21
N MET A 167 -5.57 -6.63 20.62
CA MET A 167 -4.26 -6.97 21.19
C MET A 167 -3.31 -5.78 21.13
N GLY A 168 -3.23 -5.11 19.98
CA GLY A 168 -2.39 -3.94 19.76
C GLY A 168 -2.75 -2.77 20.68
N GLU A 169 -4.04 -2.52 20.88
CA GLU A 169 -4.55 -1.52 21.83
C GLU A 169 -4.10 -1.82 23.26
N LYS A 170 -4.28 -3.06 23.73
CA LYS A 170 -3.83 -3.48 25.06
C LYS A 170 -2.32 -3.35 25.26
N ILE A 171 -1.53 -3.61 24.23
CA ILE A 171 -0.07 -3.44 24.27
C ILE A 171 0.27 -1.96 24.33
N PHE A 172 -0.34 -1.15 23.47
CA PHE A 172 -0.15 0.29 23.42
C PHE A 172 -0.35 0.91 24.82
N THR A 173 -1.52 0.70 25.42
CA THR A 173 -1.87 1.28 26.74
C THR A 173 -0.97 0.83 27.88
N LYS A 174 -0.39 -0.38 27.82
CA LYS A 174 0.39 -0.96 28.94
C LYS A 174 1.89 -0.81 28.78
N MET A 175 2.36 -0.67 27.55
CA MET A 175 3.77 -0.87 27.21
C MET A 175 4.36 0.26 26.38
N CYS A 176 3.57 1.20 25.88
CA CYS A 176 4.04 2.27 25.01
C CYS A 176 3.82 3.66 25.63
N GLN A 177 4.50 4.65 25.08
CA GLN A 177 4.27 6.07 25.38
C GLN A 177 2.90 6.49 24.83
N ASP A 178 2.18 7.37 25.53
CA ASP A 178 0.81 7.73 25.16
C ASP A 178 0.73 8.73 23.98
N ASP A 179 1.77 9.53 23.81
CA ASP A 179 1.90 10.68 22.92
C ASP A 179 2.63 10.38 21.59
N ILE A 180 2.78 9.09 21.24
CA ILE A 180 3.39 8.70 19.96
C ILE A 180 2.70 9.41 18.79
N ASN A 181 3.46 10.27 18.10
CA ASN A 181 3.00 10.94 16.88
C ASN A 181 3.00 9.97 15.70
N VAL A 182 1.91 9.21 15.55
CA VAL A 182 1.76 8.23 14.47
C VAL A 182 1.62 8.85 13.07
N THR A 183 1.40 10.16 12.97
CA THR A 183 1.19 10.84 11.68
C THR A 183 2.49 11.23 10.97
N GLN A 184 3.63 11.20 11.67
CA GLN A 184 4.94 11.55 11.10
C GLN A 184 5.57 10.46 10.22
N TYR A 185 5.00 9.26 10.18
CA TYR A 185 5.56 8.13 9.44
C TYR A 185 4.85 7.95 8.10
N HIS A 186 5.62 7.72 7.03
CA HIS A 186 5.09 7.55 5.68
C HIS A 186 4.68 6.11 5.39
N ALA A 187 5.28 5.14 6.09
CA ALA A 187 4.93 3.73 5.97
C ALA A 187 4.94 2.97 7.31
N ILE A 188 4.20 1.85 7.38
CA ILE A 188 4.10 1.05 8.62
C ILE A 188 5.45 0.46 9.04
N ASN A 189 6.34 0.15 8.10
CA ASN A 189 7.68 -0.36 8.43
C ASN A 189 8.56 0.70 9.12
N GLU A 190 8.34 1.99 8.84
CA GLU A 190 9.00 3.10 9.54
C GLU A 190 8.50 3.22 10.97
N LEU A 191 7.18 3.32 11.15
CA LEU A 191 6.56 3.32 12.49
C LEU A 191 7.00 2.10 13.29
N LYS A 192 6.98 0.92 12.67
CA LYS A 192 7.39 -0.32 13.32
C LYS A 192 8.86 -0.31 13.72
N SER A 193 9.72 0.26 12.88
CA SER A 193 11.13 0.47 13.21
C SER A 193 11.29 1.42 14.40
N ALA A 194 10.64 2.59 14.35
CA ALA A 194 10.70 3.61 15.39
C ALA A 194 10.23 3.09 16.75
N ILE A 195 9.16 2.27 16.79
CA ILE A 195 8.69 1.62 18.03
C ILE A 195 9.83 0.89 18.77
N LYS A 196 10.75 0.29 18.02
CA LYS A 196 11.89 -0.44 18.56
C LYS A 196 13.10 0.48 18.79
N GLU A 197 13.52 1.22 17.78
CA GLU A 197 14.78 1.97 17.80
C GLU A 197 14.72 3.21 18.70
N GLU A 198 13.57 3.90 18.72
CA GLU A 198 13.31 5.06 19.59
C GLU A 198 12.73 4.65 20.95
N LYS A 199 12.57 3.35 21.20
CA LYS A 199 12.04 2.79 22.46
C LYS A 199 10.67 3.37 22.83
N LEU A 200 9.83 3.65 21.83
CA LEU A 200 8.46 4.15 22.03
C LEU A 200 7.59 3.14 22.81
N CYS A 201 7.99 1.86 22.78
CA CYS A 201 7.44 0.83 23.64
C CYS A 201 8.54 0.06 24.37
N LYS A 202 8.19 -0.53 25.52
CA LYS A 202 8.99 -1.56 26.21
C LYS A 202 9.28 -2.72 25.24
N PRO A 203 10.36 -3.51 25.44
CA PRO A 203 10.70 -4.62 24.55
C PRO A 203 9.52 -5.56 24.26
N LEU A 204 9.25 -5.79 22.97
CA LEU A 204 8.13 -6.58 22.48
C LEU A 204 8.62 -7.82 21.74
N ASP A 205 7.94 -8.96 21.94
CA ASP A 205 8.10 -10.11 21.06
C ASP A 205 7.53 -9.81 19.65
N PRO A 206 7.89 -10.59 18.62
CA PRO A 206 7.50 -10.29 17.24
C PRO A 206 5.99 -10.17 17.02
N MET A 207 5.18 -10.93 17.74
CA MET A 207 3.72 -10.91 17.61
C MET A 207 3.15 -9.62 18.22
N LYS A 208 3.61 -9.26 19.43
CA LYS A 208 3.21 -8.00 20.08
C LYS A 208 3.64 -6.79 19.26
N HIS A 209 4.88 -6.81 18.74
CA HIS A 209 5.40 -5.73 17.91
C HIS A 209 4.57 -5.54 16.64
N GLN A 210 4.18 -6.63 15.97
CA GLN A 210 3.26 -6.56 14.84
C GLN A 210 1.89 -6.02 15.23
N ALA A 211 1.32 -6.49 16.34
CA ALA A 211 -0.02 -6.10 16.76
C ALA A 211 -0.12 -4.61 17.10
N VAL A 212 0.82 -4.09 17.89
CA VAL A 212 0.83 -2.67 18.25
C VAL A 212 1.10 -1.77 17.04
N SER A 213 1.99 -2.18 16.13
CA SER A 213 2.26 -1.42 14.91
C SER A 213 1.02 -1.30 14.03
N LEU A 214 0.27 -2.40 13.84
CA LEU A 214 -0.97 -2.39 13.07
C LEU A 214 -2.08 -1.56 13.74
N TYR A 215 -2.23 -1.65 15.06
CA TYR A 215 -3.20 -0.82 15.79
C TYR A 215 -2.88 0.67 15.66
N LEU A 216 -1.62 1.05 15.88
CA LEU A 216 -1.20 2.45 15.74
C LEU A 216 -1.38 2.97 14.31
N TRP A 217 -1.00 2.16 13.31
CA TRP A 217 -1.05 2.53 11.89
C TRP A 217 -2.46 2.58 11.29
N GLU A 218 -3.30 1.58 11.58
CA GLU A 218 -4.58 1.38 10.88
C GLU A 218 -5.79 1.81 11.72
N VAL A 219 -5.63 2.01 13.03
CA VAL A 219 -6.73 2.40 13.93
C VAL A 219 -6.46 3.76 14.56
N LYS A 220 -5.38 3.92 15.34
CA LYS A 220 -5.11 5.19 16.05
C LYS A 220 -4.85 6.32 15.06
N ARG A 221 -3.99 6.11 14.07
CA ARG A 221 -3.70 7.11 13.01
C ARG A 221 -4.96 7.48 12.23
N VAL A 222 -5.72 6.50 11.75
CA VAL A 222 -6.95 6.76 10.99
C VAL A 222 -7.96 7.53 11.84
N ALA A 223 -8.20 7.13 13.10
CA ALA A 223 -9.10 7.85 13.99
C ALA A 223 -8.62 9.28 14.31
N LEU A 224 -7.32 9.54 14.37
CA LEU A 224 -6.78 10.90 14.52
C LEU A 224 -7.04 11.75 13.27
N LEU A 225 -6.87 11.16 12.08
CA LEU A 225 -7.17 11.82 10.81
C LEU A 225 -8.68 12.08 10.67
N GLU A 226 -9.54 11.12 11.03
CA GLU A 226 -11.00 11.27 11.01
C GLU A 226 -11.51 12.28 12.07
N LYS A 227 -11.06 12.17 13.32
CA LYS A 227 -11.45 13.09 14.41
C LYS A 227 -10.99 14.51 14.18
N SER A 228 -9.98 14.71 13.35
CA SER A 228 -9.59 16.06 12.97
C SER A 228 -10.65 16.77 12.10
N HIS A 229 -11.77 16.11 11.73
CA HIS A 229 -12.78 16.62 10.77
C HIS A 229 -12.14 17.13 9.48
N ALA A 230 -10.91 16.68 9.24
CA ALA A 230 -10.04 17.39 8.37
C ALA A 230 -10.21 16.86 6.96
N THR A 231 -10.54 15.58 6.75
CA THR A 231 -10.77 15.04 5.41
C THR A 231 -11.98 15.71 4.75
N ILE A 232 -11.87 15.95 3.45
CA ILE A 232 -12.98 16.51 2.66
C ILE A 232 -14.08 15.44 2.57
N HIS A 233 -15.26 15.77 3.07
CA HIS A 233 -16.42 14.88 3.03
C HIS A 233 -17.07 14.94 1.65
N VAL A 234 -17.28 13.77 1.05
CA VAL A 234 -17.83 13.59 -0.28
C VAL A 234 -18.92 12.51 -0.24
N THR A 235 -20.09 12.77 -0.82
CA THR A 235 -21.19 11.80 -0.85
C THR A 235 -21.07 10.83 -2.04
N GLN A 236 -21.81 9.72 -2.00
CA GLN A 236 -21.77 8.73 -3.10
C GLN A 236 -22.40 9.23 -4.41
N GLU A 237 -23.16 10.32 -4.36
CA GLU A 237 -23.88 10.90 -5.49
C GLU A 237 -23.07 11.99 -6.20
N GLU A 238 -22.05 12.54 -5.52
CA GLU A 238 -21.21 13.60 -6.06
C GLU A 238 -20.32 13.10 -7.20
N LYS A 239 -20.36 13.86 -8.30
CA LYS A 239 -19.54 13.65 -9.49
C LYS A 239 -18.73 14.90 -9.79
N CYS A 240 -17.51 14.67 -10.26
CA CYS A 240 -16.66 15.72 -10.79
C CYS A 240 -17.32 16.36 -12.03
N PRO A 241 -17.59 17.68 -12.04
CA PRO A 241 -18.16 18.38 -13.18
C PRO A 241 -17.31 18.30 -14.46
N VAL A 242 -16.00 18.05 -14.31
CA VAL A 242 -15.03 18.08 -15.43
C VAL A 242 -14.93 16.70 -16.09
N CYS A 243 -14.56 15.67 -15.35
CA CYS A 243 -14.35 14.32 -15.90
C CYS A 243 -15.55 13.37 -15.75
N GLY A 244 -16.54 13.73 -14.92
CA GLY A 244 -17.72 12.89 -14.62
C GLY A 244 -17.49 11.74 -13.63
N MET A 245 -16.28 11.59 -13.08
CA MET A 245 -15.99 10.56 -12.07
C MET A 245 -16.72 10.79 -10.76
N PHE A 246 -17.08 9.70 -10.09
CA PHE A 246 -17.61 9.75 -8.73
C PHE A 246 -16.50 10.06 -7.74
N THR A 247 -16.59 11.20 -7.07
CA THR A 247 -15.52 11.76 -6.24
C THR A 247 -15.28 10.95 -4.96
N TYR A 248 -16.31 10.27 -4.42
CA TYR A 248 -16.17 9.42 -3.23
C TYR A 248 -15.20 8.24 -3.43
N LYS A 249 -14.88 7.89 -4.68
CA LYS A 249 -13.89 6.85 -5.01
C LYS A 249 -12.46 7.32 -4.81
N TYR A 250 -12.24 8.63 -4.72
CA TYR A 250 -10.92 9.27 -4.62
C TYR A 250 -10.81 10.21 -3.41
N PRO A 251 -11.13 9.75 -2.18
CA PRO A 251 -11.19 10.62 -1.01
C PRO A 251 -9.85 11.24 -0.62
N ARG A 252 -8.73 10.68 -1.11
CA ARG A 252 -7.36 11.19 -0.91
C ARG A 252 -7.01 12.37 -1.80
N TRP A 253 -7.76 12.56 -2.87
CA TRP A 253 -7.55 13.56 -3.92
C TRP A 253 -8.68 14.58 -3.99
N ALA A 254 -9.77 14.31 -3.28
CA ALA A 254 -10.96 15.12 -3.29
C ALA A 254 -10.63 16.60 -3.06
N ALA A 255 -11.30 17.44 -3.83
CA ALA A 255 -11.24 18.88 -3.70
C ALA A 255 -12.65 19.46 -3.87
N GLN A 256 -12.93 20.63 -3.32
CA GLN A 256 -14.25 21.26 -3.36
C GLN A 256 -14.16 22.76 -3.58
N ILE A 257 -15.07 23.31 -4.39
CA ILE A 257 -15.32 24.76 -4.50
C ILE A 257 -16.73 25.03 -3.99
N PHE A 258 -16.88 26.00 -3.09
CA PHE A 258 -18.15 26.40 -2.49
C PHE A 258 -18.62 27.75 -3.02
N TYR A 259 -19.92 27.85 -3.27
CA TYR A 259 -20.67 29.04 -3.67
C TYR A 259 -21.81 29.28 -2.65
N GLY A 260 -21.46 29.76 -1.46
CA GLY A 260 -22.40 29.82 -0.34
C GLY A 260 -22.58 28.45 0.31
N GLU A 261 -23.80 27.91 0.32
CA GLU A 261 -24.12 26.57 0.83
C GLU A 261 -23.97 25.46 -0.22
N GLU A 262 -23.93 25.82 -1.50
CA GLU A 262 -23.72 24.87 -2.60
C GLU A 262 -22.21 24.64 -2.82
N HIS A 263 -21.84 23.41 -3.19
CA HIS A 263 -20.48 23.08 -3.59
C HIS A 263 -20.43 22.13 -4.78
N TYR A 264 -19.29 22.16 -5.45
CA TYR A 264 -18.92 21.13 -6.43
C TYR A 264 -17.70 20.37 -5.89
N SER A 265 -17.76 19.04 -5.99
CA SER A 265 -16.67 18.15 -5.62
C SER A 265 -15.91 17.72 -6.87
N PHE A 266 -14.59 17.63 -6.76
CA PHE A 266 -13.66 17.21 -7.80
C PHE A 266 -12.83 16.03 -7.32
N ASP A 267 -12.42 15.17 -8.23
CA ASP A 267 -11.54 14.03 -7.98
C ASP A 267 -10.06 14.42 -7.95
N GLY A 268 -9.73 15.70 -8.13
CA GLY A 268 -8.38 16.23 -8.05
C GLY A 268 -8.36 17.76 -8.11
N VAL A 269 -7.20 18.35 -7.81
CA VAL A 269 -7.02 19.81 -7.85
C VAL A 269 -6.96 20.30 -9.31
N LYS A 270 -6.44 19.52 -10.23
CA LYS A 270 -6.39 19.83 -11.67
C LYS A 270 -7.79 20.10 -12.20
N ASP A 271 -8.72 19.18 -11.96
CA ASP A 271 -10.09 19.33 -12.41
C ASP A 271 -10.81 20.47 -11.68
N LEU A 272 -10.52 20.67 -10.39
CA LEU A 272 -10.96 21.86 -9.67
C LEU A 272 -10.49 23.15 -10.36
N MET A 273 -9.22 23.23 -10.77
CA MET A 273 -8.66 24.43 -11.40
C MET A 273 -9.17 24.63 -12.83
N LYS A 274 -9.39 23.56 -13.60
CA LYS A 274 -10.07 23.66 -14.91
C LYS A 274 -11.47 24.26 -14.78
N PHE A 275 -12.21 23.85 -13.75
CA PHE A 275 -13.51 24.41 -13.45
C PHE A 275 -13.43 25.84 -12.92
N TYR A 276 -12.42 26.16 -12.11
CA TYR A 276 -12.19 27.51 -11.59
C TYR A 276 -11.93 28.53 -12.71
N PHE A 277 -11.13 28.16 -13.73
CA PHE A 277 -10.80 29.06 -14.85
C PHE A 277 -11.95 29.23 -15.85
N ASP A 278 -12.63 28.14 -16.21
CA ASP A 278 -13.70 28.17 -17.20
C ASP A 278 -14.80 27.15 -16.86
N PRO A 279 -15.70 27.47 -15.90
CA PRO A 279 -16.76 26.54 -15.52
C PRO A 279 -17.77 26.34 -16.66
N MET A 280 -17.98 27.36 -17.50
CA MET A 280 -18.94 27.32 -18.61
C MET A 280 -18.54 26.33 -19.71
N ARG A 281 -17.25 26.00 -19.83
CA ARG A 281 -16.75 24.92 -20.71
C ARG A 281 -17.24 23.54 -20.32
N TRP A 282 -17.55 23.32 -19.04
CA TRP A 282 -17.91 22.00 -18.51
C TRP A 282 -19.43 21.82 -18.33
N GLY A 283 -20.21 22.87 -18.56
CA GLY A 283 -21.67 22.83 -18.46
C GLY A 283 -22.30 24.20 -18.22
N LYS A 284 -23.61 24.22 -17.93
CA LYS A 284 -24.36 25.45 -17.65
C LYS A 284 -24.22 25.83 -16.18
N PHE A 285 -23.03 26.26 -15.78
CA PHE A 285 -22.70 26.65 -14.40
C PHE A 285 -22.77 28.18 -14.21
N GLU A 286 -23.88 28.82 -14.56
CA GLU A 286 -24.04 30.29 -14.56
C GLU A 286 -23.81 30.95 -13.18
N ASN A 287 -23.99 30.17 -12.10
CA ASN A 287 -23.75 30.61 -10.72
C ASN A 287 -22.29 30.43 -10.25
N ALA A 288 -21.46 29.71 -11.01
CA ALA A 288 -20.07 29.42 -10.67
C ALA A 288 -19.14 30.57 -11.09
N GLN A 289 -19.35 31.76 -10.55
CA GLN A 289 -18.53 32.94 -10.82
C GLN A 289 -17.44 33.07 -9.75
N THR A 290 -16.20 33.36 -10.13
CA THR A 290 -15.05 33.41 -9.22
C THR A 290 -15.27 34.32 -8.01
N GLU A 291 -15.98 35.43 -8.19
CA GLU A 291 -16.31 36.42 -7.16
C GLU A 291 -17.30 35.88 -6.12
N LYS A 292 -18.06 34.83 -6.46
CA LYS A 292 -19.02 34.17 -5.57
C LYS A 292 -18.41 33.00 -4.79
N ILE A 293 -17.15 32.63 -5.05
CA ILE A 293 -16.50 31.52 -4.36
C ILE A 293 -16.24 31.90 -2.90
N THR A 294 -16.97 31.26 -1.99
CA THR A 294 -16.83 31.48 -0.54
C THR A 294 -15.67 30.69 0.04
N LYS A 295 -15.40 29.48 -0.49
CA LYS A 295 -14.39 28.58 0.06
C LYS A 295 -13.85 27.64 -1.01
N ILE A 296 -12.55 27.34 -0.94
CA ILE A 296 -11.91 26.28 -1.72
C ILE A 296 -11.25 25.34 -0.73
N LEU A 297 -11.57 24.05 -0.82
CA LEU A 297 -10.93 23.00 -0.05
C LEU A 297 -10.14 22.08 -0.97
N VAL A 298 -8.91 21.78 -0.58
CA VAL A 298 -8.06 20.76 -1.25
C VAL A 298 -7.52 19.79 -0.20
N THR A 299 -7.30 18.54 -0.56
CA THR A 299 -6.79 17.52 0.38
C THR A 299 -5.26 17.54 0.41
N ASP A 300 -4.67 18.06 1.48
CA ASP A 300 -3.24 18.05 1.75
C ASP A 300 -2.65 16.65 1.55
N TYR A 301 -1.62 16.55 0.72
CA TYR A 301 -1.14 15.26 0.23
C TYR A 301 -0.56 14.36 1.34
N TYR A 302 0.12 14.93 2.33
CA TYR A 302 0.73 14.12 3.41
C TYR A 302 -0.23 13.85 4.56
N SER A 303 -0.86 14.89 5.08
CA SER A 303 -1.75 14.80 6.23
C SER A 303 -3.14 14.29 5.87
N GLN A 304 -3.52 14.32 4.59
CA GLN A 304 -4.85 13.95 4.09
C GLN A 304 -5.97 14.84 4.64
N LYS A 305 -5.61 16.04 5.10
CA LYS A 305 -6.52 17.04 5.61
C LYS A 305 -6.96 17.95 4.48
N GLY A 306 -8.25 18.16 4.33
CA GLY A 306 -8.87 19.33 3.75
C GLY A 306 -8.30 20.60 4.37
N ILE A 307 -7.62 21.38 3.54
CA ILE A 307 -7.02 22.66 3.86
C ILE A 307 -7.61 23.74 2.94
N ASP A 308 -7.44 25.01 3.32
CA ASP A 308 -7.83 26.13 2.46
C ASP A 308 -6.92 26.17 1.22
N GLY A 309 -7.51 25.89 0.06
CA GLY A 309 -6.80 25.86 -1.21
C GLY A 309 -6.18 27.19 -1.59
N ARG A 310 -6.76 28.33 -1.17
CA ARG A 310 -6.20 29.64 -1.50
C ARG A 310 -4.86 29.91 -0.81
N THR A 311 -4.62 29.26 0.34
CA THR A 311 -3.39 29.41 1.12
C THR A 311 -2.40 28.25 0.94
N ALA A 312 -2.78 27.24 0.16
CA ALA A 312 -1.97 26.04 -0.04
C ALA A 312 -0.81 26.29 -1.01
N TYR A 313 0.20 25.42 -0.91
CA TYR A 313 1.30 25.28 -1.85
C TYR A 313 1.04 24.09 -2.77
N TYR A 314 1.32 24.24 -4.05
CA TYR A 314 1.05 23.21 -5.05
C TYR A 314 2.34 22.80 -5.76
N VAL A 315 2.63 21.50 -5.80
CA VAL A 315 3.75 20.96 -6.56
C VAL A 315 3.26 20.51 -7.92
N LEU A 316 3.93 20.97 -8.99
CA LEU A 316 3.67 20.57 -10.37
C LEU A 316 4.81 19.71 -10.92
N GLY A 317 4.46 18.81 -11.85
CA GLY A 317 5.43 18.02 -12.61
C GLY A 317 6.17 16.98 -11.77
N SER A 318 5.52 16.48 -10.72
CA SER A 318 6.00 15.31 -9.96
C SER A 318 5.68 14.00 -10.68
N ASP A 319 6.32 12.92 -10.24
CA ASP A 319 6.03 11.55 -10.68
C ASP A 319 4.80 10.91 -10.00
N VAL A 320 4.16 11.63 -9.05
CA VAL A 320 2.90 11.21 -8.44
C VAL A 320 1.72 11.64 -9.31
N LEU A 321 0.88 10.68 -9.66
CA LEU A 321 -0.32 10.86 -10.46
C LEU A 321 -1.58 10.91 -9.59
N GLY A 322 -2.45 11.87 -9.87
CA GLY A 322 -3.83 11.91 -9.39
C GLY A 322 -4.75 11.01 -10.22
N PRO A 323 -6.07 10.97 -9.93
CA PRO A 323 -7.03 10.11 -10.62
C PRO A 323 -7.09 10.32 -12.14
N MET A 324 -6.75 11.54 -12.57
CA MET A 324 -6.75 11.97 -13.97
C MET A 324 -5.33 12.22 -14.54
N GLY A 325 -4.28 11.63 -13.96
CA GLY A 325 -2.89 11.75 -14.46
C GLY A 325 -2.06 12.80 -13.71
N ASN A 326 -1.24 13.58 -14.44
CA ASN A 326 -0.42 14.63 -13.80
C ASN A 326 -1.32 15.60 -13.03
N GLU A 327 -0.85 16.09 -11.88
CA GLU A 327 -1.69 16.73 -10.87
C GLU A 327 -0.98 17.91 -10.17
N LEU A 328 -1.79 18.85 -9.67
CA LEU A 328 -1.42 19.92 -8.76
C LEU A 328 -1.46 19.38 -7.33
N ILE A 329 -0.34 18.95 -6.78
CA ILE A 329 -0.31 18.28 -5.47
C ILE A 329 -0.33 19.33 -4.34
N PRO A 330 -1.39 19.41 -3.50
CA PRO A 330 -1.54 20.48 -2.51
C PRO A 330 -0.85 20.14 -1.17
N PHE A 331 -0.30 21.18 -0.53
CA PHE A 331 0.34 21.12 0.77
C PHE A 331 -0.02 22.34 1.63
N ALA A 332 -0.25 22.11 2.92
CA ALA A 332 -0.50 23.16 3.90
C ALA A 332 0.76 23.98 4.20
N GLN A 333 1.93 23.33 4.13
CA GLN A 333 3.22 23.92 4.48
C GLN A 333 4.18 23.88 3.30
N GLU A 334 4.89 24.98 3.08
CA GLU A 334 5.91 25.07 2.02
C GLU A 334 7.04 24.05 2.23
N SER A 335 7.41 23.75 3.49
CA SER A 335 8.42 22.74 3.81
C SER A 335 8.02 21.34 3.33
N ASP A 336 6.73 21.01 3.42
CA ASP A 336 6.20 19.72 3.01
C ASP A 336 6.16 19.65 1.47
N ALA A 337 5.76 20.74 0.80
CA ALA A 337 5.86 20.86 -0.65
C ALA A 337 7.30 20.73 -1.16
N LYS A 338 8.28 21.33 -0.48
CA LYS A 338 9.71 21.22 -0.81
C LYS A 338 10.23 19.79 -0.65
N THR A 339 9.85 19.13 0.44
CA THR A 339 10.20 17.73 0.69
C THR A 339 9.61 16.85 -0.40
N PHE A 340 8.32 17.00 -0.69
CA PHE A 340 7.64 16.26 -1.75
C PHE A 340 8.28 16.50 -3.12
N MET A 341 8.59 17.75 -3.47
CA MET A 341 9.22 18.09 -4.73
C MET A 341 10.57 17.36 -4.91
N GLN A 342 11.35 17.24 -3.84
CA GLN A 342 12.62 16.50 -3.84
C GLN A 342 12.40 14.99 -3.98
N ASP A 343 11.44 14.44 -3.23
CA ASP A 343 11.18 13.00 -3.19
C ASP A 343 10.51 12.47 -4.47
N HIS A 344 9.72 13.32 -5.14
CA HIS A 344 8.85 12.95 -6.26
C HIS A 344 9.18 13.70 -7.55
N ASN A 345 10.42 14.16 -7.70
CA ASN A 345 10.93 14.79 -8.92
C ASN A 345 10.11 16.00 -9.42
N GLY A 346 9.39 16.65 -8.50
CA GLY A 346 8.57 17.83 -8.80
C GLY A 346 9.39 18.95 -9.42
N LYS A 347 8.80 19.69 -10.34
CA LYS A 347 9.50 20.75 -11.09
C LYS A 347 9.40 22.11 -10.44
N ARG A 348 8.26 22.39 -9.82
CA ARG A 348 7.98 23.72 -9.30
C ARG A 348 6.96 23.66 -8.18
N ILE A 349 7.12 24.57 -7.21
CA ILE A 349 6.12 24.88 -6.20
C ILE A 349 5.49 26.21 -6.59
N VAL A 350 4.16 26.28 -6.55
CA VAL A 350 3.37 27.49 -6.81
C VAL A 350 2.35 27.71 -5.70
N THR A 351 1.89 28.94 -5.56
CA THR A 351 0.73 29.31 -4.72
C THR A 351 -0.51 29.45 -5.59
N PHE A 352 -1.70 29.39 -4.99
CA PHE A 352 -2.98 29.39 -5.70
C PHE A 352 -3.11 30.52 -6.75
N ASP A 353 -2.71 31.74 -6.39
CA ASP A 353 -2.77 32.95 -7.20
C ASP A 353 -1.80 32.96 -8.39
N THR A 354 -0.78 32.11 -8.35
CA THR A 354 0.25 32.01 -9.40
C THR A 354 -0.01 30.87 -10.38
N ILE A 355 -0.97 29.99 -10.11
CA ILE A 355 -1.39 28.95 -11.06
C ILE A 355 -2.05 29.64 -12.25
N THR A 356 -1.64 29.24 -13.46
CA THR A 356 -2.25 29.75 -14.70
C THR A 356 -3.07 28.67 -15.41
N GLU A 357 -4.09 29.07 -16.16
CA GLU A 357 -4.92 28.14 -16.93
C GLU A 357 -4.08 27.25 -17.86
N ALA A 358 -3.11 27.83 -18.56
CA ALA A 358 -2.23 27.10 -19.47
C ALA A 358 -1.47 25.96 -18.78
N GLU A 359 -0.96 26.20 -17.57
CA GLU A 359 -0.23 25.20 -16.80
C GLU A 359 -1.14 24.05 -16.35
N VAL A 360 -2.41 24.34 -16.04
CA VAL A 360 -3.39 23.32 -15.67
C VAL A 360 -3.70 22.38 -16.84
N TYR A 361 -3.88 22.93 -18.04
CA TYR A 361 -4.14 22.10 -19.23
C TYR A 361 -2.89 21.34 -19.72
N GLN A 362 -1.70 21.87 -19.48
CA GLN A 362 -0.45 21.15 -19.78
C GLN A 362 -0.30 19.85 -18.95
N LEU A 363 -1.01 19.71 -17.83
CA LEU A 363 -1.03 18.46 -17.04
C LEU A 363 -1.83 17.32 -17.70
N ASP A 364 -2.49 17.55 -18.83
CA ASP A 364 -3.10 16.49 -19.64
C ASP A 364 -2.17 15.93 -20.72
N GLU A 365 -1.02 16.60 -20.94
CA GLU A 365 0.05 16.19 -21.86
C GLU A 365 1.11 15.36 -21.11
#